data_AF-A0A8T0AZZ3-F1
#
_entry.id   AF-A0A8T0AZZ3-F1
#
_cell.length_a   1.000
_cell.length_b   1.000
_cell.length_c   1.000
_cell.angle_alpha   90.00
_cell.angle_beta   90.00
_cell.angle_gamma   90.00
#
_symmetry.space_group_name_H-M   'P 1'
#
loop_
_entity.id
_entity.type
_entity.pdbx_description
1 polymer ?
#
loop_
_entity_poly.entity_id
_entity_poly.type
_entity_poly.pdbx_seq_one_letter_code
_entity_poly.pdbx_strand_id
1 'polypeptide(L)'
;MNTIKSIPSKVECSESCIMFLLTCWGEYNPLISAHLIWSFLTALWIVIMRFQQVRDFNCASRVNTVSLVLGFISSIGISILGNFQQTVVMGAHLLGAFLAFFVGLAYFWVQVWLTYRAKPSDDKKWAGPARIIFCSLCTCLVLLMSVFHNIGYRSEAAMCEWALVMCFFMLFGIFSAEFRHIDFHQLHVQNEGLNKSTLESPAQHNK
;
A
#
# COMPACT_ATOMS: atom_id res chain seq x y z
N MET A 1 35.14 29.01 20.47
CA MET A 1 34.61 29.31 19.11
C MET A 1 34.75 28.02 18.32
N ASN A 2 33.66 27.26 18.22
CA ASN A 2 33.68 25.84 17.88
C ASN A 2 33.76 25.64 16.36
N THR A 3 34.82 24.97 15.93
CA THR A 3 35.07 24.54 14.55
C THR A 3 34.18 23.34 14.22
N ILE A 4 33.03 23.56 13.57
CA ILE A 4 32.22 22.47 13.00
C ILE A 4 32.90 22.03 11.70
N LYS A 5 33.57 20.88 11.80
CA LYS A 5 34.22 20.15 10.73
C LYS A 5 33.13 19.71 9.73
N SER A 6 33.16 20.27 8.53
CA SER A 6 32.36 19.85 7.38
C SER A 6 32.62 18.38 7.06
N ILE A 7 31.64 17.52 7.34
CA ILE A 7 31.64 16.11 6.96
C ILE A 7 31.30 16.03 5.46
N PRO A 8 32.04 15.25 4.66
CA PRO A 8 32.02 15.36 3.21
C PRO A 8 30.76 14.77 2.56
N SER A 9 30.19 15.53 1.63
CA SER A 9 29.12 15.26 0.66
C SER A 9 29.38 14.10 -0.32
N LYS A 10 30.32 13.20 -0.02
CA LYS A 10 30.67 12.07 -0.89
C LYS A 10 29.80 10.83 -0.69
N VAL A 11 29.14 10.69 0.47
CA VAL A 11 28.28 9.53 0.76
C VAL A 11 26.91 9.66 0.08
N GLU A 12 26.33 10.87 0.04
CA GLU A 12 25.07 11.14 -0.69
C GLU A 12 25.18 10.95 -2.20
N CYS A 13 26.38 11.12 -2.78
CA CYS A 13 26.60 10.92 -4.20
C CYS A 13 26.59 9.43 -4.60
N SER A 14 26.93 8.51 -3.67
CA SER A 14 26.98 7.07 -3.96
C SER A 14 25.58 6.43 -3.98
N GLU A 15 24.71 6.78 -3.03
CA GLU A 15 23.32 6.30 -2.96
C GLU A 15 22.49 6.89 -4.11
N SER A 16 22.72 8.18 -4.41
CA SER A 16 22.15 8.82 -5.59
C SER A 16 22.64 8.16 -6.87
N CYS A 17 23.92 7.78 -7.01
CA CYS A 17 24.45 7.10 -8.18
C CYS A 17 23.90 5.67 -8.38
N ILE A 18 23.62 4.89 -7.34
CA ILE A 18 23.02 3.56 -7.50
C ILE A 18 21.58 3.69 -8.03
N MET A 19 20.83 4.67 -7.53
CA MET A 19 19.48 4.98 -8.04
C MET A 19 19.53 5.67 -9.41
N PHE A 20 20.53 6.51 -9.68
CA PHE A 20 20.75 7.13 -10.98
C PHE A 20 21.20 6.09 -12.01
N LEU A 21 21.94 5.04 -11.64
CA LEU A 21 22.29 3.93 -12.52
C LEU A 21 21.06 3.06 -12.84
N LEU A 22 20.13 2.87 -11.91
CA LEU A 22 18.82 2.25 -12.19
C LEU A 22 17.94 3.14 -13.09
N THR A 23 18.04 4.45 -12.96
CA THR A 23 17.27 5.42 -13.77
C THR A 23 17.93 5.68 -15.14
N CYS A 24 19.25 5.53 -15.25
CA CYS A 24 20.07 5.65 -16.47
C CYS A 24 20.11 4.37 -17.32
N TRP A 25 19.46 3.28 -16.90
CA TRP A 25 19.04 2.21 -17.82
C TRP A 25 17.85 2.64 -18.71
N GLY A 26 17.61 3.94 -18.82
CA GLY A 26 16.67 4.60 -19.72
C GLY A 26 17.14 4.63 -21.17
N GLU A 27 17.26 3.45 -21.79
CA GLU A 27 16.68 3.28 -23.12
C GLU A 27 15.24 2.81 -22.91
N TYR A 28 14.29 3.31 -23.69
CA TYR A 28 12.89 2.88 -23.67
C TYR A 28 12.80 1.35 -23.86
N ASN A 29 12.83 0.64 -22.75
CA ASN A 29 12.76 -0.81 -22.70
C ASN A 29 11.31 -1.22 -22.44
N PRO A 30 10.72 -2.12 -23.25
CA PRO A 30 9.34 -2.58 -23.08
C PRO A 30 9.09 -3.20 -21.69
N LEU A 31 10.14 -3.63 -21.00
CA LEU A 31 10.09 -4.12 -19.63
C LEU A 31 9.67 -3.06 -18.61
N ILE A 32 10.14 -1.82 -18.70
CA ILE A 32 9.80 -0.77 -17.71
C ILE A 32 8.31 -0.42 -17.81
N SER A 33 7.81 -0.25 -19.04
CA SER A 33 6.37 -0.08 -19.27
C SER A 33 5.58 -1.28 -18.77
N ALA A 34 6.06 -2.51 -18.99
CA ALA A 34 5.38 -3.70 -18.49
C ALA A 34 5.28 -3.70 -16.95
N HIS A 35 6.38 -3.43 -16.24
CA HIS A 35 6.38 -3.36 -14.77
C HIS A 35 5.40 -2.32 -14.21
N LEU A 36 5.25 -1.17 -14.88
CA LEU A 36 4.29 -0.14 -14.50
C LEU A 36 2.83 -0.56 -14.76
N ILE A 37 2.58 -1.32 -15.85
CA ILE A 37 1.26 -1.92 -16.08
C ILE A 37 0.95 -2.96 -14.99
N TRP A 38 1.90 -3.81 -14.62
CA TRP A 38 1.70 -4.82 -13.57
C TRP A 38 1.46 -4.19 -12.20
N SER A 39 2.14 -3.10 -11.85
CA SER A 39 1.90 -2.39 -10.59
C SER A 39 0.51 -1.72 -10.56
N PHE A 40 0.08 -1.12 -11.67
CA PHE A 40 -1.27 -0.58 -11.80
C PHE A 40 -2.35 -1.67 -11.66
N LEU A 41 -2.16 -2.81 -12.33
CA LEU A 41 -3.08 -3.93 -12.25
C LEU A 41 -3.14 -4.50 -10.83
N THR A 42 -2.00 -4.73 -10.17
CA THR A 42 -1.99 -5.25 -8.79
C THR A 42 -2.67 -4.28 -7.82
N ALA A 43 -2.45 -2.97 -7.94
CA ALA A 43 -3.14 -1.96 -7.14
C ALA A 43 -4.66 -1.99 -7.34
N LEU A 44 -5.13 -2.04 -8.60
CA LEU A 44 -6.55 -2.16 -8.92
C LEU A 44 -7.16 -3.46 -8.39
N TRP A 45 -6.47 -4.59 -8.57
CA TRP A 45 -6.91 -5.89 -8.06
C TRP A 45 -7.10 -5.85 -6.54
N ILE A 46 -6.17 -5.27 -5.78
CA ILE A 46 -6.28 -5.14 -4.33
C ILE A 46 -7.48 -4.27 -3.93
N VAL A 47 -7.69 -3.14 -4.63
CA VAL A 47 -8.84 -2.24 -4.39
C VAL A 47 -10.17 -2.97 -4.64
N ILE A 48 -10.28 -3.71 -5.73
CA ILE A 48 -11.49 -4.48 -6.08
C ILE A 48 -11.75 -5.58 -5.04
N MET A 49 -10.72 -6.34 -4.67
CA MET A 49 -10.83 -7.40 -3.65
C MET A 49 -11.33 -6.84 -2.32
N ARG A 50 -10.83 -5.67 -1.90
CA ARG A 50 -11.28 -5.00 -0.67
C ARG A 50 -12.70 -4.49 -0.76
N PHE A 51 -13.09 -3.93 -1.90
CA PHE A 51 -14.46 -3.49 -2.12
C PHE A 51 -15.45 -4.65 -2.02
N GLN A 52 -15.13 -5.80 -2.62
CA GLN A 52 -15.95 -7.01 -2.55
C GLN A 52 -16.04 -7.50 -1.10
N GLN A 53 -14.92 -7.59 -0.39
CA GLN A 53 -14.89 -8.01 1.00
C GLN A 53 -15.79 -7.14 1.88
N VAL A 54 -15.69 -5.81 1.78
CA VAL A 54 -16.49 -4.88 2.60
C VAL A 54 -17.97 -4.96 2.25
N ARG A 55 -18.28 -5.19 0.97
CA ARG A 55 -19.66 -5.41 0.49
C ARG A 55 -20.26 -6.67 1.12
N ASP A 56 -19.49 -7.74 1.25
CA ASP A 56 -19.95 -9.00 1.83
C ASP A 56 -20.26 -8.86 3.34
N PHE A 57 -19.57 -7.94 4.03
CA PHE A 57 -19.87 -7.61 5.43
C PHE A 57 -21.10 -6.70 5.62
N ASN A 58 -21.78 -6.29 4.55
CA ASN A 58 -22.97 -5.42 4.54
C ASN A 58 -22.82 -4.12 5.37
N CYS A 59 -21.58 -3.69 5.59
CA CYS A 59 -21.24 -2.55 6.42
C CYS A 59 -21.01 -1.32 5.52
N ALA A 60 -21.77 -0.25 5.75
CA ALA A 60 -21.53 1.09 5.19
C ALA A 60 -21.34 1.14 3.65
N SER A 61 -22.33 0.64 2.90
CA SER A 61 -22.35 0.63 1.42
C SER A 61 -21.86 1.92 0.76
N ARG A 62 -22.29 3.10 1.26
CA ARG A 62 -21.84 4.41 0.73
C ARG A 62 -20.35 4.64 0.89
N VAL A 63 -19.78 4.30 2.05
CA VAL A 63 -18.35 4.52 2.33
C VAL A 63 -17.49 3.53 1.54
N ASN A 64 -18.00 2.33 1.29
CA ASN A 64 -17.36 1.36 0.41
C ASN A 64 -17.32 1.85 -1.05
N THR A 65 -18.39 2.47 -1.56
CA THR A 65 -18.35 3.09 -2.90
C THR A 65 -17.34 4.24 -2.95
N VAL A 66 -17.28 5.07 -1.91
CA VAL A 66 -16.29 6.16 -1.83
C VAL A 66 -14.86 5.60 -1.80
N SER A 67 -14.58 4.54 -1.03
CA SER A 67 -13.25 3.93 -0.99
C SER A 67 -12.86 3.35 -2.34
N LEU A 68 -13.79 2.74 -3.08
CA LEU A 68 -13.55 2.25 -4.43
C LEU A 68 -13.11 3.38 -5.36
N VAL A 69 -13.86 4.49 -5.36
CA VAL A 69 -13.56 5.66 -6.20
C VAL A 69 -12.18 6.26 -5.84
N LEU A 70 -11.88 6.41 -4.54
CA LEU A 70 -10.58 6.89 -4.08
C LEU A 70 -9.44 5.94 -4.51
N GLY A 71 -9.66 4.63 -4.42
CA GLY A 71 -8.69 3.62 -4.86
C GLY A 71 -8.42 3.69 -6.37
N PHE A 72 -9.46 3.85 -7.20
CA PHE A 72 -9.29 4.03 -8.64
C PHE A 72 -8.49 5.29 -8.99
N ILE A 73 -8.82 6.42 -8.36
CA ILE A 73 -8.12 7.69 -8.56
C ILE A 73 -6.65 7.57 -8.13
N SER A 74 -6.39 6.90 -7.00
CA SER A 74 -5.03 6.63 -6.52
C SER A 74 -4.24 5.76 -7.50
N SER A 75 -4.82 4.70 -8.05
CA SER A 75 -4.16 3.85 -9.05
C SER A 75 -3.80 4.62 -10.31
N ILE A 76 -4.66 5.54 -10.77
CA ILE A 76 -4.33 6.45 -11.88
C ILE A 76 -3.14 7.33 -11.49
N GLY A 77 -3.13 7.87 -10.27
CA GLY A 77 -2.02 8.64 -9.72
C GLY A 77 -0.68 7.89 -9.75
N ILE A 78 -0.67 6.63 -9.30
CA ILE A 78 0.52 5.76 -9.31
C ILE A 78 1.03 5.55 -10.74
N SER A 79 0.12 5.32 -11.70
CA SER A 79 0.48 5.17 -13.11
C SER A 79 1.10 6.45 -13.67
N ILE A 80 0.52 7.62 -13.41
CA ILE A 80 1.07 8.91 -13.85
C ILE A 80 2.42 9.16 -13.19
N LEU A 81 2.53 8.97 -11.88
CA LEU A 81 3.76 9.18 -11.09
C LEU A 81 4.92 8.29 -11.60
N GLY A 82 4.63 7.03 -11.94
CA GLY A 82 5.62 6.08 -12.44
C GLY A 82 6.03 6.31 -13.90
N ASN A 83 5.12 6.82 -14.74
CA ASN A 83 5.41 7.09 -16.16
C ASN A 83 6.05 8.46 -16.39
N PHE A 84 5.65 9.49 -15.63
CA PHE A 84 6.15 10.85 -15.78
C PHE A 84 7.18 11.15 -14.68
N GLN A 85 8.46 11.00 -15.04
CA GLN A 85 9.56 11.40 -14.18
C GLN A 85 9.56 12.91 -13.94
N GLN A 86 10.01 13.30 -12.75
CA GLN A 86 10.14 14.69 -12.32
C GLN A 86 10.98 15.54 -13.29
N THR A 87 11.95 14.93 -13.97
CA THR A 87 12.89 15.57 -14.90
C THR A 87 12.31 15.88 -16.28
N VAL A 88 11.25 15.18 -16.69
CA VAL A 88 10.66 15.31 -18.04
C VAL A 88 9.44 16.22 -18.02
N VAL A 89 8.47 15.94 -17.14
CA VAL A 89 7.22 16.72 -17.05
C VAL A 89 6.85 16.96 -15.58
N MET A 90 7.46 17.98 -14.97
CA MET A 90 7.24 18.34 -13.56
C MET A 90 5.76 18.49 -13.18
N GLY A 91 4.95 19.10 -14.04
CA GLY A 91 3.52 19.31 -13.77
C GLY A 91 2.73 18.00 -13.68
N ALA A 92 2.99 17.06 -14.59
CA ALA A 92 2.35 15.74 -14.58
C ALA A 92 2.85 14.90 -13.40
N HIS A 93 4.14 14.98 -13.08
CA HIS A 93 4.73 14.31 -11.93
C HIS A 93 4.10 14.80 -10.61
N LEU A 94 3.94 16.11 -10.42
CA LEU A 94 3.32 16.68 -9.23
C LEU A 94 1.84 16.29 -9.11
N LEU A 95 1.11 16.28 -10.23
CA LEU A 95 -0.28 15.80 -10.26
C LEU A 95 -0.36 14.31 -9.90
N GLY A 96 0.53 13.49 -10.47
CA GLY A 96 0.65 12.06 -10.16
C GLY A 96 0.96 11.82 -8.68
N ALA A 97 1.92 12.56 -8.12
CA ALA A 97 2.30 12.49 -6.71
C ALA A 97 1.14 12.90 -5.80
N PHE A 98 0.42 13.96 -6.14
CA PHE A 98 -0.76 14.39 -5.38
C PHE A 98 -1.84 13.30 -5.37
N LEU A 99 -2.17 12.75 -6.53
CA LEU A 99 -3.17 11.69 -6.67
C LEU A 99 -2.74 10.39 -5.97
N ALA A 100 -1.49 9.97 -6.14
CA ALA A 100 -0.98 8.75 -5.54
C ALA A 100 -0.91 8.87 -4.01
N PHE A 101 -0.30 9.94 -3.49
CA PHE A 101 -0.02 10.05 -2.05
C PHE A 101 -1.22 10.55 -1.26
N PHE A 102 -1.85 11.66 -1.64
CA PHE A 102 -2.93 12.23 -0.83
C PHE A 102 -4.22 11.44 -0.98
N VAL A 103 -4.61 11.09 -2.21
CA VAL A 103 -5.83 10.28 -2.43
C VAL A 103 -5.60 8.83 -1.98
N GLY A 104 -4.41 8.27 -2.19
CA GLY A 104 -4.04 6.97 -1.65
C GLY A 104 -4.05 6.92 -0.12
N LEU A 105 -3.52 7.95 0.55
CA LEU A 105 -3.58 8.05 2.02
C LEU A 105 -5.02 8.17 2.52
N ALA A 106 -5.86 8.96 1.86
CA ALA A 106 -7.29 9.04 2.16
C ALA A 106 -7.97 7.67 2.01
N TYR A 107 -7.67 6.94 0.93
CA TYR A 107 -8.13 5.57 0.75
C TYR A 107 -7.73 4.66 1.92
N PHE A 108 -6.47 4.69 2.35
CA PHE A 108 -6.01 3.87 3.47
C PHE A 108 -6.69 4.22 4.79
N TRP A 109 -6.92 5.50 5.08
CA TRP A 109 -7.67 5.92 6.26
C TRP A 109 -9.13 5.43 6.23
N VAL A 110 -9.78 5.50 5.07
CA VAL A 110 -11.13 4.94 4.89
C VAL A 110 -11.13 3.43 5.09
N GLN A 111 -10.12 2.71 4.58
CA GLN A 111 -9.97 1.26 4.76
C GLN A 111 -9.75 0.89 6.23
N VAL A 112 -8.96 1.66 6.98
CA VAL A 112 -8.79 1.51 8.43
C VAL A 112 -10.14 1.69 9.13
N TRP A 113 -10.87 2.76 8.83
CA TRP A 113 -12.18 3.02 9.44
C TRP A 113 -13.20 1.89 9.16
N LEU A 114 -13.27 1.41 7.92
CA LEU A 114 -14.07 0.24 7.53
C LEU A 114 -13.71 -1.00 8.34
N THR A 115 -12.42 -1.20 8.62
CA THR A 115 -11.92 -2.38 9.35
C THR A 115 -12.30 -2.36 10.82
N TYR A 116 -12.32 -1.17 11.45
CA TYR A 116 -12.80 -1.02 12.82
C TYR A 116 -14.33 -1.08 12.92
N ARG A 117 -15.05 -0.72 11.85
CA ARG A 117 -16.52 -0.82 11.76
C ARG A 117 -17.01 -2.25 11.49
N ALA A 118 -16.26 -3.03 10.71
CA ALA A 118 -16.51 -4.45 10.57
C ALA A 118 -16.30 -5.12 11.93
N LYS A 119 -17.28 -5.93 12.35
CA LYS A 119 -17.30 -6.60 13.66
C LYS A 119 -15.92 -7.24 13.93
N PRO A 120 -15.27 -7.01 15.09
CA PRO A 120 -13.97 -7.58 15.37
C PRO A 120 -14.09 -9.11 15.38
N SER A 121 -13.64 -9.77 14.32
CA SER A 121 -13.33 -11.20 14.41
C SER A 121 -12.14 -11.32 15.36
N ASP A 122 -12.33 -12.04 16.46
CA ASP A 122 -11.33 -12.23 17.52
C ASP A 122 -9.96 -12.74 17.04
N ASP A 123 -9.88 -13.22 15.80
CA ASP A 123 -8.70 -13.80 15.17
C ASP A 123 -7.74 -12.79 14.51
N LYS A 124 -8.04 -11.47 14.50
CA LYS A 124 -7.27 -10.45 13.75
C LYS A 124 -6.81 -9.24 14.55
N LYS A 125 -6.52 -9.41 15.84
CA LYS A 125 -6.20 -8.30 16.76
C LYS A 125 -4.96 -7.49 16.38
N TRP A 126 -4.00 -8.07 15.65
CA TRP A 126 -2.74 -7.39 15.29
C TRP A 126 -2.84 -6.53 14.03
N ALA A 127 -3.68 -6.90 13.07
CA ALA A 127 -3.72 -6.23 11.77
C ALA A 127 -4.34 -4.82 11.84
N GLY A 128 -5.37 -4.62 12.66
CA GLY A 128 -5.98 -3.30 12.88
C GLY A 128 -4.96 -2.26 13.41
N PRO A 129 -4.30 -2.53 14.56
CA PRO A 129 -3.27 -1.67 15.11
C PRO A 129 -2.08 -1.45 14.15
N ALA A 130 -1.60 -2.50 13.49
CA ALA A 130 -0.52 -2.38 12.51
C ALA A 130 -0.87 -1.38 11.40
N ARG A 131 -2.08 -1.44 10.85
CA ARG A 131 -2.54 -0.50 9.82
C ARG A 131 -2.62 0.94 10.32
N ILE A 132 -3.09 1.17 11.55
CA ILE A 132 -3.07 2.51 12.14
C ILE A 132 -1.64 3.04 12.23
N ILE A 133 -0.70 2.23 12.73
CA ILE A 133 0.70 2.63 12.88
C ILE A 133 1.27 3.02 11.51
N PHE A 134 1.13 2.18 10.49
CA PHE A 134 1.63 2.48 9.15
C PHE A 134 0.91 3.67 8.49
N CYS A 135 -0.41 3.83 8.64
CA CYS A 135 -1.13 4.99 8.11
C CYS A 135 -0.72 6.30 8.80
N SER A 136 -0.50 6.26 10.12
CA SER A 136 0.00 7.40 10.88
C SER A 136 1.42 7.77 10.45
N LEU A 137 2.29 6.77 10.26
CA LEU A 137 3.65 6.96 9.75
C LEU A 137 3.64 7.58 8.35
N CYS A 138 2.79 7.09 7.44
CA CYS A 138 2.62 7.66 6.10
C CYS A 138 2.16 9.13 6.17
N THR A 139 1.21 9.43 7.04
CA THR A 139 0.71 10.80 7.23
C THR A 139 1.84 11.73 7.70
N CYS A 140 2.65 11.28 8.67
CA CYS A 140 3.82 12.01 9.13
C CYS A 140 4.86 12.23 8.02
N LEU A 141 5.14 11.20 7.20
CA LEU A 141 6.09 11.29 6.10
C LEU A 141 5.63 12.28 5.01
N VAL A 142 4.34 12.33 4.67
CA VAL A 142 3.78 13.32 3.73
C VAL A 142 3.93 14.74 4.25
N LEU A 143 3.67 14.96 5.55
CA LEU A 143 3.85 16.26 6.19
C LEU A 143 5.33 16.66 6.21
N LEU A 144 6.22 15.74 6.56
CA LEU A 144 7.66 15.97 6.62
C LEU A 144 8.24 16.29 5.24
N MET A 145 7.85 15.54 4.22
CA MET A 145 8.17 15.81 2.82
C MET A 145 7.72 17.23 2.42
N SER A 146 6.48 17.60 2.75
CA SER A 146 5.94 18.93 2.44
C SER A 146 6.74 20.04 3.14
N VAL A 147 7.10 19.84 4.41
CA VAL A 147 7.89 20.80 5.20
C VAL A 147 9.30 20.94 4.64
N PHE A 148 10.01 19.83 4.39
CA PHE A 148 11.36 19.87 3.82
C PHE A 148 11.40 20.49 2.44
N HIS A 149 10.37 20.26 1.62
CA HIS A 149 10.23 20.92 0.33
C HIS A 149 10.14 22.44 0.47
N ASN A 150 9.38 22.95 1.46
CA ASN A 150 9.25 24.38 1.72
C ASN A 150 10.54 25.01 2.29
N ILE A 151 11.31 24.26 3.09
CA ILE A 151 12.56 24.76 3.69
C ILE A 151 13.74 24.66 2.69
N GLY A 152 13.59 23.94 1.58
CA GLY A 152 14.60 23.82 0.52
C GLY A 152 15.55 22.62 0.69
N TYR A 153 15.29 21.71 1.63
CA TYR A 153 16.07 20.48 1.83
C TYR A 153 15.62 19.40 0.83
N ARG A 154 16.12 19.48 -0.42
CA ARG A 154 15.74 18.55 -1.50
C ARG A 154 16.16 17.09 -1.27
N SER A 155 17.33 16.85 -0.66
CA SER A 155 17.82 15.49 -0.35
C SER A 155 16.89 14.81 0.67
N GLU A 156 16.59 15.50 1.77
CA GLU A 156 15.69 15.01 2.82
C GLU A 156 14.26 14.78 2.33
N ALA A 157 13.74 15.68 1.47
CA ALA A 157 12.42 15.52 0.88
C ALA A 157 12.34 14.27 -0.02
N ALA A 158 13.39 14.00 -0.81
CA ALA A 158 13.47 12.79 -1.63
C ALA A 158 13.50 11.53 -0.75
N MET A 159 14.29 11.51 0.32
CA MET A 159 14.31 10.39 1.27
C MET A 159 12.93 10.11 1.88
N CYS A 160 12.19 11.17 2.23
CA CYS A 160 10.82 11.04 2.74
C CYS A 160 9.85 10.49 1.68
N GLU A 161 10.01 10.88 0.42
CA GLU A 161 9.21 10.38 -0.70
C GLU A 161 9.43 8.88 -0.91
N TRP A 162 10.68 8.41 -0.96
CA TRP A 162 10.98 6.98 -1.09
C TRP A 162 10.52 6.17 0.13
N ALA A 163 10.72 6.70 1.33
CA ALA A 163 10.22 6.08 2.55
C ALA A 163 8.68 5.93 2.52
N LEU A 164 7.98 6.95 2.01
CA LEU A 164 6.54 6.93 1.84
C LEU A 164 6.09 5.85 0.83
N VAL A 165 6.78 5.74 -0.31
CA VAL A 165 6.53 4.69 -1.30
C VAL A 165 6.67 3.29 -0.68
N MET A 166 7.75 3.05 0.08
CA MET A 166 7.97 1.78 0.75
C MET A 166 6.88 1.50 1.81
N CYS A 167 6.44 2.51 2.55
CA CYS A 167 5.34 2.37 3.49
C CYS A 167 4.00 2.03 2.81
N PHE A 168 3.72 2.61 1.64
CA PHE A 168 2.54 2.27 0.85
C PHE A 168 2.56 0.82 0.38
N PHE A 169 3.71 0.35 -0.11
CA PHE A 169 3.87 -1.06 -0.47
C PHE A 169 3.69 -2.00 0.72
N MET A 170 4.22 -1.66 1.89
CA MET A 170 3.99 -2.42 3.12
C MET A 170 2.52 -2.44 3.52
N LEU A 171 1.80 -1.31 3.43
CA LEU A 171 0.36 -1.25 3.68
C LEU A 171 -0.41 -2.19 2.75
N PHE A 172 -0.12 -2.18 1.45
CA PHE A 172 -0.67 -3.12 0.49
C PHE A 172 -0.31 -4.59 0.83
N GLY A 173 0.92 -4.85 1.25
CA GLY A 173 1.37 -6.17 1.69
C GLY A 173 0.63 -6.69 2.93
N ILE A 174 0.35 -5.82 3.91
CA ILE A 174 -0.46 -6.13 5.09
C ILE A 174 -1.87 -6.52 4.66
N PHE A 175 -2.46 -5.79 3.72
CA PHE A 175 -3.75 -6.18 3.14
C PHE A 175 -3.67 -7.56 2.48
N SER A 176 -2.63 -7.86 1.70
CA SER A 176 -2.45 -9.17 1.06
C SER A 176 -2.29 -10.31 2.08
N ALA A 177 -1.49 -10.08 3.13
CA ALA A 177 -1.25 -11.07 4.19
C ALA A 177 -2.53 -11.43 4.95
N GLU A 178 -3.39 -10.44 5.19
CA GLU A 178 -4.68 -10.69 5.85
C GLU A 178 -5.63 -11.55 5.02
N PHE A 179 -5.59 -11.47 3.69
CA PHE A 179 -6.40 -12.36 2.85
C PHE A 179 -5.95 -13.82 3.00
N ARG A 180 -4.63 -14.07 2.92
CA ARG A 180 -4.07 -15.42 3.08
C ARG A 180 -4.43 -16.07 4.41
N HIS A 181 -4.49 -15.28 5.49
CA HIS A 181 -4.85 -15.80 6.80
C HIS A 181 -6.33 -16.18 6.91
N ILE A 182 -7.22 -15.49 6.18
CA ILE A 182 -8.67 -15.78 6.17
C ILE A 182 -8.94 -17.11 5.47
N ASP A 183 -8.36 -17.31 4.29
CA ASP A 183 -8.55 -18.55 3.52
C ASP A 183 -8.07 -19.76 4.31
N PHE A 184 -6.90 -19.65 4.97
CA PHE A 184 -6.34 -20.75 5.76
C PHE A 184 -7.25 -21.15 6.93
N HIS A 185 -7.78 -20.18 7.69
CA HIS A 185 -8.60 -20.49 8.86
C HIS A 185 -10.00 -21.02 8.47
N GLN A 186 -10.62 -20.49 7.41
CA GLN A 186 -11.90 -21.02 6.91
C GLN A 186 -11.76 -22.46 6.42
N LEU A 187 -10.68 -22.76 5.68
CA LEU A 187 -10.39 -24.11 5.20
C LEU A 187 -10.17 -25.08 6.37
N HIS A 188 -9.45 -24.68 7.41
CA HIS A 188 -9.21 -25.54 8.57
C HIS A 188 -10.51 -25.85 9.34
N VAL A 189 -11.37 -24.86 9.58
CA VAL A 189 -12.65 -25.07 10.29
C VAL A 189 -13.61 -25.94 9.48
N GLN A 190 -13.68 -25.74 8.16
CA GLN A 190 -14.51 -26.58 7.29
C GLN A 190 -13.99 -28.02 7.24
N ASN A 191 -12.67 -28.22 7.19
CA ASN A 191 -12.06 -29.55 7.17
C ASN A 191 -12.24 -30.29 8.51
N GLU A 192 -12.11 -29.59 9.64
CA GLU A 192 -12.43 -30.12 10.97
C GLU A 192 -13.93 -30.51 11.08
N GLY A 193 -14.84 -29.65 10.61
CA GLY A 193 -16.27 -29.94 10.58
C GLY A 193 -16.60 -31.16 9.70
N LEU A 194 -15.94 -31.28 8.54
CA LEU A 194 -16.07 -32.41 7.64
C LEU A 194 -15.53 -33.70 8.26
N ASN A 195 -14.35 -33.67 8.88
CA ASN A 195 -13.74 -34.83 9.53
C ASN A 195 -14.62 -35.31 10.70
N LYS A 196 -15.14 -34.39 11.50
CA LYS A 196 -16.06 -34.72 12.60
C LYS A 196 -17.36 -35.35 12.10
N SER A 197 -17.98 -34.80 11.06
CA SER A 197 -19.16 -35.39 10.42
C SER A 197 -18.89 -36.76 9.78
N THR A 198 -17.67 -36.97 9.26
CA THR A 198 -17.25 -38.26 8.67
C THR A 198 -16.98 -39.32 9.74
N LEU A 199 -16.51 -38.92 10.92
CA LEU A 199 -16.29 -39.79 12.09
C LEU A 199 -17.58 -40.12 12.84
N GLU A 200 -18.59 -39.27 12.78
CA GLU A 200 -19.93 -39.54 13.32
C GLU A 200 -20.80 -40.40 12.36
N SER A 201 -20.39 -40.54 11.09
CA SER A 201 -21.13 -41.29 10.06
C SER A 201 -20.83 -42.79 9.87
N PRO A 202 -19.82 -43.48 10.45
CA PRO A 202 -19.64 -44.92 10.25
C PRO A 202 -20.00 -45.69 11.52
N ALA A 203 -21.28 -45.68 11.92
CA ALA A 203 -21.79 -46.63 12.93
C ALA A 203 -23.29 -46.98 12.79
N GLN A 204 -23.95 -46.64 11.68
CA GLN A 204 -25.36 -46.99 11.44
C GLN A 204 -25.62 -47.54 10.02
N HIS A 205 -24.78 -48.46 9.56
CA HIS A 205 -25.20 -49.41 8.52
C HIS A 205 -24.50 -50.76 8.70
N ASN A 206 -24.80 -51.45 9.80
CA ASN A 206 -24.80 -52.92 9.80
C ASN A 206 -25.75 -53.42 10.90
N LYS A 207 -27.04 -53.45 10.60
CA LYS A 207 -28.02 -54.36 11.16
C LYS A 207 -29.08 -54.64 10.10
#